data_AF-A0A9P4VUJ4-F1
#
_entry.id   AF-A0A9P4VUJ4-F1
#
_cell.length_a   1.000
_cell.length_b   1.000
_cell.length_c   1.000
_cell.angle_alpha   90.00
_cell.angle_beta   90.00
_cell.angle_gamma   90.00
#
_symmetry.space_group_name_H-M   'P 1'
#
loop_
_entity.id
_entity.type
_entity.pdbx_description
1 polymer ?
#
loop_
_entity_poly.entity_id
_entity_poly.type
_entity_poly.pdbx_seq_one_letter_code
_entity_poly.pdbx_strand_id
1 'polypeptide(L)'
;MKLFFLIDGLDEYNRPTRIVIKWLHNLLEGDFKICVASRPWIEFEDAFVQFPNLVLEDLTRGDMYHYVNSTLSEHLAFKDFEEVEPEFTVDLIDNVVSKASGFFLWVYLVVSLLQGSLTNGERLSDLQRRLDSIPPDLKQLFDNIIDSLANNEKGVSVVPATTCNAQPPISPDSFVC
;
A
#
# COMPACT_ATOMS: atom_id res chain seq x y z
N MET A 1 27.72 8.45 25.08
CA MET A 1 26.90 7.41 24.42
C MET A 1 25.94 8.15 23.51
N LYS A 2 25.96 7.92 22.19
CA LYS A 2 25.04 8.58 21.26
C LYS A 2 23.86 7.65 21.04
N LEU A 3 22.66 8.07 21.43
CA LEU A 3 21.44 7.28 21.28
C LEU A 3 20.66 7.81 20.06
N PHE A 4 20.12 6.88 19.27
CA PHE A 4 19.33 7.16 18.07
C PHE A 4 17.96 6.51 18.21
N PHE A 5 16.90 7.28 17.98
CA PHE A 5 15.52 6.81 17.98
C PHE A 5 14.98 6.80 16.55
N LEU A 6 14.38 5.68 16.16
CA LEU A 6 13.56 5.56 14.95
C LEU A 6 12.11 5.37 15.41
N ILE A 7 11.24 6.30 15.06
CA ILE A 7 9.83 6.30 15.44
C ILE A 7 9.02 6.18 14.16
N ASP A 8 8.27 5.10 14.01
CA ASP A 8 7.42 4.84 12.85
C ASP A 8 5.94 5.00 13.22
N GLY A 9 5.12 5.45 12.28
CA GLY A 9 3.67 5.63 12.45
C GLY A 9 3.30 6.74 13.46
N LEU A 10 3.97 7.90 13.42
CA LEU A 10 3.69 8.99 14.37
C LEU A 10 2.21 9.47 14.33
N ASP A 11 1.59 9.41 13.15
CA ASP A 11 0.19 9.77 12.91
C ASP A 11 -0.83 8.77 13.51
N GLU A 12 -0.40 7.58 13.89
CA GLU A 12 -1.27 6.59 14.54
C GLU A 12 -1.55 6.93 16.02
N TYR A 13 -0.83 7.91 16.57
CA TYR A 13 -0.99 8.28 17.96
C TYR A 13 -2.27 9.09 18.19
N ASN A 14 -3.19 8.53 18.98
CA ASN A 14 -4.54 9.07 19.19
C ASN A 14 -4.62 10.36 20.03
N ARG A 15 -3.51 11.04 20.29
CA ARG A 15 -3.49 12.33 20.99
C ARG A 15 -3.42 13.48 19.98
N PRO A 16 -3.87 14.68 20.37
CA PRO A 16 -3.71 15.84 19.50
C PRO A 16 -2.27 16.06 19.06
N THR A 17 -2.07 16.30 17.77
CA THR A 17 -0.77 16.42 17.09
C THR A 17 0.18 17.39 17.80
N ARG A 18 -0.35 18.51 18.31
CA ARG A 18 0.40 19.50 19.12
C ARG A 18 1.14 18.92 20.33
N ILE A 19 0.58 17.88 20.96
CA ILE A 19 1.18 17.25 22.14
C ILE A 19 2.38 16.42 21.71
N VAL A 20 2.25 15.70 20.60
CA VAL A 20 3.31 14.88 20.00
C VAL A 20 4.46 15.76 19.53
N ILE A 21 4.15 16.84 18.80
CA ILE A 21 5.13 17.83 18.34
C ILE A 21 5.90 18.42 19.54
N LYS A 22 5.19 18.85 20.59
CA LYS A 22 5.84 19.39 21.80
C LYS A 22 6.75 18.35 22.46
N TRP A 23 6.31 17.10 22.53
CA TRP A 23 7.10 16.02 23.11
C TRP A 23 8.38 15.74 22.29
N LEU A 24 8.29 15.72 20.96
CA LEU A 24 9.44 15.57 20.07
C LEU A 24 10.43 16.72 20.21
N HIS A 25 9.95 17.97 20.28
CA HIS A 25 10.83 19.13 20.51
C HIS A 25 11.58 19.04 21.83
N ASN A 26 10.91 18.64 22.92
CA ASN A 26 11.58 18.45 24.21
C ASN A 26 12.66 17.34 24.13
N LEU A 27 12.44 16.31 23.33
CA LEU A 27 13.40 15.21 23.16
C LEU A 27 14.65 15.65 22.37
N LEU A 28 14.50 16.62 21.46
CA LEU A 28 15.60 17.23 20.70
C LEU A 28 16.54 18.10 21.55
N GLU A 29 16.16 18.48 22.77
CA GLU A 29 17.04 19.20 23.70
C GLU A 29 18.16 18.31 24.28
N GLY A 30 18.02 16.97 24.16
CA GLY A 30 19.03 16.00 24.57
C GLY A 30 20.12 15.73 23.52
N ASP A 31 21.16 14.99 23.90
CA ASP A 31 22.21 14.51 22.97
C ASP A 31 21.77 13.23 22.25
N PHE A 32 20.63 13.32 21.54
CA PHE A 32 20.00 12.23 20.81
C PHE A 32 19.78 12.59 19.35
N LYS A 33 19.79 11.58 18.48
CA LYS A 33 19.32 11.72 17.11
C LYS A 33 17.96 11.05 16.98
N ILE A 34 17.06 11.67 16.23
CA ILE A 34 15.70 11.16 16.06
C ILE A 34 15.38 11.15 14.56
N CYS A 35 14.85 10.05 14.08
CA CYS A 35 14.23 9.93 12.77
C CYS A 35 12.78 9.51 13.00
N VAL A 36 11.84 10.23 12.40
CA VAL A 36 10.41 9.98 12.57
C VAL A 36 9.78 9.78 11.20
N ALA A 37 8.88 8.80 11.10
CA ALA A 37 8.06 8.55 9.93
C ALA A 37 6.58 8.71 10.30
N SER A 38 5.82 9.31 9.39
CA SER A 38 4.38 9.50 9.49
C SER A 38 3.76 9.59 8.10
N ARG A 39 2.43 9.50 8.02
CA ARG A 39 1.68 10.00 6.85
C ARG A 39 1.85 11.51 6.70
N PRO A 40 1.65 12.05 5.48
CA PRO A 40 1.66 13.49 5.26
C PRO A 40 0.51 14.14 6.03
N TRP A 41 0.86 14.99 6.99
CA TRP A 41 -0.06 15.77 7.81
C TRP A 41 0.49 17.17 7.93
N ILE A 42 -0.34 18.16 7.60
CA ILE A 42 0.04 19.57 7.53
C ILE A 42 0.65 20.03 8.85
N GLU A 43 0.10 19.58 10.00
CA GLU A 43 0.64 19.99 11.29
C GLU A 43 2.06 19.46 11.56
N PHE A 44 2.42 18.29 11.03
CA PHE A 44 3.78 17.76 11.14
C PHE A 44 4.72 18.44 10.14
N GLU A 45 4.26 18.68 8.91
CA GLU A 45 5.03 19.39 7.89
C GLU A 45 5.41 20.80 8.37
N ASP A 46 4.43 21.56 8.88
CA ASP A 46 4.64 22.92 9.40
C ASP A 46 5.60 22.91 10.61
N ALA A 47 5.41 21.96 11.53
CA ALA A 47 6.23 21.87 12.74
C ALA A 47 7.69 21.48 12.47
N PHE A 48 7.92 20.68 11.43
CA PHE A 48 9.23 20.09 11.15
C PHE A 48 9.90 20.58 9.87
N VAL A 49 9.35 21.59 9.19
CA VAL A 49 9.88 22.15 7.92
C VAL A 49 11.37 22.55 7.99
N GLN A 50 11.86 22.94 9.17
CA GLN A 50 13.26 23.35 9.37
C GLN A 50 14.22 22.16 9.51
N PHE A 51 13.71 20.94 9.66
CA PHE A 51 14.49 19.72 9.78
C PHE A 51 14.61 18.99 8.44
N PRO A 52 15.65 18.17 8.25
CA PRO A 52 15.73 17.29 7.09
C PRO A 52 14.51 16.38 7.04
N ASN A 53 13.82 16.36 5.90
CA ASN A 53 12.65 15.51 5.65
C ASN A 53 12.86 14.69 4.38
N LEU A 54 12.15 13.57 4.29
CA LEU A 54 12.19 12.64 3.17
C LEU A 54 10.76 12.29 2.77
N VAL A 55 10.39 12.62 1.54
CA VAL A 55 9.12 12.20 0.94
C VAL A 55 9.39 10.89 0.20
N LEU A 56 8.93 9.77 0.77
CA LEU A 56 9.26 8.44 0.24
C LEU A 56 8.66 8.18 -1.15
N GLU A 57 7.46 8.70 -1.43
CA GLU A 57 6.80 8.51 -2.73
C GLU A 57 7.59 9.10 -3.91
N ASP A 58 8.32 10.19 -3.68
CA ASP A 58 9.19 10.80 -4.71
C ASP A 58 10.42 9.94 -5.01
N LEU A 59 10.86 9.15 -4.03
CA LEU A 59 12.07 8.33 -4.14
C LEU A 59 11.80 6.92 -4.68
N THR A 60 10.60 6.38 -4.47
CA THR A 60 10.28 5.01 -4.88
C THR A 60 9.83 4.91 -6.34
N ARG A 61 9.61 6.05 -7.04
CA ARG A 61 9.18 6.04 -8.45
C ARG A 61 10.11 5.26 -9.37
N GLY A 62 11.41 5.45 -9.22
CA GLY A 62 12.42 4.73 -10.02
C GLY A 62 12.41 3.23 -9.74
N ASP A 63 12.29 2.85 -8.47
CA ASP A 63 12.21 1.45 -8.05
C ASP A 63 10.93 0.78 -8.55
N MET A 64 9.79 1.48 -8.52
CA MET A 64 8.54 1.00 -9.09
C MET A 64 8.66 0.77 -10.60
N TYR A 65 9.23 1.73 -11.34
CA TYR A 65 9.46 1.57 -12.78
C TYR A 65 10.35 0.37 -13.08
N HIS A 66 11.47 0.25 -12.36
CA HIS A 66 12.38 -0.87 -12.51
C HIS A 66 11.67 -2.21 -12.25
N TYR A 67 10.91 -2.29 -11.16
CA TYR A 67 10.15 -3.49 -10.81
C TYR A 67 9.11 -3.87 -11.87
N VAL A 68 8.30 -2.91 -12.34
CA VAL A 68 7.29 -3.18 -13.39
C VAL A 68 7.97 -3.67 -14.67
N ASN A 69 8.98 -2.94 -15.13
CA ASN A 69 9.68 -3.27 -16.36
C ASN A 69 10.35 -4.65 -16.27
N SER A 70 11.12 -4.90 -15.21
CA SER A 70 11.83 -6.18 -15.05
C SER A 70 10.86 -7.36 -14.97
N THR A 71 9.75 -7.19 -14.24
CA THR A 71 8.78 -8.26 -13.98
C THR A 71 7.92 -8.58 -15.20
N LEU A 72 7.50 -7.57 -15.98
CA LEU A 72 6.77 -7.81 -17.23
C LEU A 72 7.70 -8.37 -18.32
N SER A 73 8.94 -7.88 -18.39
CA SER A 73 9.97 -8.38 -19.31
C SER A 73 10.37 -9.84 -19.07
N GLU A 74 10.01 -10.46 -17.94
CA GLU A 74 10.22 -11.90 -17.76
C GLU A 74 9.31 -12.75 -18.67
N HIS A 75 8.18 -12.19 -19.13
CA HIS A 75 7.22 -12.90 -19.95
C HIS A 75 7.55 -12.75 -21.45
N LEU A 76 7.67 -13.87 -22.18
CA LEU A 76 8.01 -13.86 -23.61
C LEU A 76 7.05 -13.00 -24.44
N ALA A 77 5.73 -13.11 -24.21
CA ALA A 77 4.74 -12.30 -24.91
C ALA A 77 4.94 -10.78 -24.71
N PHE A 78 5.44 -10.36 -23.54
CA PHE A 78 5.72 -8.95 -23.31
C PHE A 78 6.95 -8.49 -24.09
N LYS A 79 8.01 -9.31 -24.15
CA LYS A 79 9.19 -9.03 -24.99
C LYS A 79 8.83 -8.89 -26.47
N ASP A 80 7.94 -9.76 -26.97
CA ASP A 80 7.45 -9.66 -28.34
C ASP A 80 6.75 -8.30 -28.57
N PHE A 81 5.97 -7.83 -27.59
CA PHE A 81 5.38 -6.48 -27.65
C PHE A 81 6.41 -5.37 -27.57
N GLU A 82 7.48 -5.52 -26.78
CA GLU A 82 8.58 -4.54 -26.74
C GLU A 82 9.28 -4.41 -28.09
N GLU A 83 9.40 -5.50 -28.86
CA GLU A 83 9.99 -5.47 -30.19
C GLU A 83 9.07 -4.86 -31.25
N VAL A 84 7.75 -5.12 -31.16
CA VAL A 84 6.77 -4.70 -32.18
C VAL A 84 6.18 -3.31 -31.90
N GLU A 85 5.90 -2.99 -30.64
CA GLU A 85 5.22 -1.76 -30.18
C GLU A 85 5.91 -1.16 -28.93
N PRO A 86 7.20 -0.76 -29.01
CA PRO A 86 7.98 -0.30 -27.85
C PRO A 86 7.42 0.94 -27.16
N GLU A 87 6.80 1.86 -27.92
CA GLU A 87 6.20 3.07 -27.33
C GLU A 87 5.00 2.70 -26.44
N PHE A 88 4.19 1.72 -26.87
CA PHE A 88 3.02 1.30 -26.12
C PHE A 88 3.42 0.54 -24.84
N THR A 89 4.47 -0.28 -24.88
CA THR A 89 4.95 -0.97 -23.67
C THR A 89 5.49 0.02 -22.64
N VAL A 90 6.23 1.06 -23.08
CA VAL A 90 6.69 2.14 -22.20
C VAL A 90 5.50 2.90 -21.60
N ASP A 91 4.52 3.27 -22.41
CA ASP A 91 3.30 3.95 -21.94
C ASP A 91 2.54 3.11 -20.90
N LEU A 92 2.43 1.80 -21.11
CA LEU A 92 1.80 0.90 -20.15
C LEU A 92 2.55 0.91 -18.81
N ILE A 93 3.88 0.82 -18.84
CA ILE A 93 4.71 0.86 -17.63
C ILE A 93 4.54 2.19 -16.90
N ASP A 94 4.59 3.32 -17.62
CA ASP A 94 4.41 4.65 -17.06
C ASP A 94 3.01 4.86 -16.48
N ASN A 95 1.99 4.28 -17.11
CA ASN A 95 0.62 4.27 -16.59
C ASN A 95 0.52 3.48 -15.28
N VAL A 96 1.20 2.34 -15.14
CA VAL A 96 1.24 1.60 -13.87
C VAL A 96 1.91 2.44 -12.78
N VAL A 97 3.09 3.00 -13.06
CA VAL A 97 3.87 3.76 -12.07
C VAL A 97 3.17 5.05 -11.65
N SER A 98 2.57 5.77 -12.59
CA SER A 98 1.84 7.01 -12.29
C SER A 98 0.58 6.76 -11.46
N LYS A 99 -0.15 5.70 -11.76
CA LYS A 99 -1.42 5.38 -11.07
C LYS A 99 -1.21 4.87 -9.65
N ALA A 100 -0.04 4.31 -9.35
CA ALA A 100 0.31 3.78 -8.04
C ALA A 100 0.41 4.82 -6.93
N SER A 101 0.60 6.11 -7.25
CA SER A 101 0.70 7.21 -6.25
C SER A 101 1.66 6.88 -5.09
N GLY A 102 2.84 6.32 -5.39
CA GLY A 102 3.85 5.95 -4.39
C GLY A 102 3.63 4.63 -3.65
N PHE A 103 2.47 3.97 -3.82
CA PHE A 103 2.15 2.71 -3.14
C PHE A 103 2.72 1.49 -3.88
N PHE A 104 3.89 1.02 -3.45
CA PHE A 104 4.54 -0.17 -4.03
C PHE A 104 3.65 -1.43 -3.99
N LEU A 105 2.83 -1.58 -2.95
CA LEU A 105 1.88 -2.69 -2.85
C LEU A 105 0.85 -2.68 -3.98
N TRP A 106 0.37 -1.49 -4.38
CA TRP A 106 -0.54 -1.35 -5.51
C TRP A 106 0.14 -1.84 -6.80
N VAL A 107 1.39 -1.43 -7.03
CA VAL A 107 2.19 -1.87 -8.18
C VAL A 107 2.33 -3.38 -8.22
N TYR A 108 2.72 -3.99 -7.09
CA TYR A 108 2.88 -5.44 -6.96
C TYR A 108 1.61 -6.20 -7.37
N LEU A 109 0.45 -5.77 -6.86
CA LEU A 109 -0.84 -6.39 -7.16
C LEU A 109 -1.21 -6.24 -8.64
N VAL A 110 -1.05 -5.05 -9.20
CA VAL A 110 -1.40 -4.74 -10.58
C VAL A 110 -0.52 -5.50 -11.57
N VAL A 111 0.80 -5.51 -11.35
CA VAL A 111 1.74 -6.27 -12.18
C VAL A 111 1.39 -7.76 -12.17
N SER A 112 1.05 -8.31 -10.99
CA SER A 112 0.61 -9.71 -10.88
C SER A 112 -0.64 -10.00 -11.72
N LEU A 113 -1.61 -9.07 -11.75
CA LEU A 113 -2.81 -9.19 -12.60
C LEU A 113 -2.48 -9.11 -14.10
N LEU A 114 -1.56 -8.23 -14.48
CA LEU A 114 -1.11 -8.08 -15.87
C LEU A 114 -0.35 -9.33 -16.34
N GLN A 115 0.51 -9.92 -15.51
CA GLN A 115 1.18 -11.19 -15.80
C GLN A 115 0.19 -12.33 -16.03
N GLY A 116 -0.88 -12.40 -15.23
CA GLY A 116 -1.98 -13.36 -15.47
C GLY A 116 -2.66 -13.13 -16.82
N SER A 117 -2.82 -11.88 -17.24
CA SER A 117 -3.42 -11.52 -18.54
C SER A 117 -2.50 -11.88 -19.72
N LEU A 118 -1.19 -11.68 -19.57
CA LEU A 118 -0.19 -12.14 -20.54
C LEU A 118 -0.19 -13.66 -20.69
N THR A 119 -0.33 -14.39 -19.58
CA THR A 119 -0.41 -15.86 -19.59
C THR A 119 -1.65 -16.35 -20.36
N ASN A 120 -2.73 -15.57 -20.33
CA ASN A 120 -3.96 -15.85 -21.07
C ASN A 120 -3.90 -15.45 -22.55
N GLY A 121 -2.77 -14.92 -23.03
CA GLY A 121 -2.58 -14.50 -24.42
C GLY A 121 -3.35 -13.23 -24.79
N GLU A 122 -3.65 -12.37 -23.81
CA GLU A 122 -4.31 -11.09 -24.06
C GLU A 122 -3.40 -10.11 -24.81
N ARG A 123 -4.01 -9.20 -25.59
CA ARG A 123 -3.26 -8.19 -26.35
C ARG A 123 -2.85 -7.04 -25.43
N LEU A 124 -1.82 -6.30 -25.80
CA LEU A 124 -1.35 -5.14 -25.06
C LEU A 124 -2.45 -4.09 -24.80
N SER A 125 -3.38 -3.90 -25.75
CA SER A 125 -4.55 -3.04 -25.57
C SER A 125 -5.54 -3.54 -24.51
N ASP A 126 -5.64 -4.86 -24.32
CA ASP A 126 -6.49 -5.44 -23.27
C ASP A 126 -5.84 -5.27 -21.89
N LEU A 127 -4.51 -5.38 -21.80
CA LEU A 127 -3.74 -5.06 -20.59
C LEU A 127 -3.96 -3.61 -20.16
N GLN A 128 -3.85 -2.65 -21.09
CA GLN A 128 -4.11 -1.24 -20.80
C GLN A 128 -5.55 -1.02 -20.33
N ARG A 129 -6.54 -1.64 -21.00
CA ARG A 129 -7.95 -1.55 -20.59
C ARG A 129 -8.19 -2.09 -19.18
N ARG A 130 -7.53 -3.20 -18.82
CA ARG A 130 -7.58 -3.75 -17.46
C ARG A 130 -6.96 -2.77 -16.47
N LEU A 131 -5.77 -2.24 -16.77
CA LEU A 131 -5.11 -1.23 -15.96
C LEU A 131 -6.01 -0.01 -15.71
N ASP A 132 -6.70 0.47 -16.75
CA ASP A 132 -7.62 1.61 -16.66
C ASP A 132 -8.79 1.35 -15.72
N SER A 133 -9.31 0.11 -15.69
CA SER A 133 -10.40 -0.29 -14.80
C SER A 133 -10.02 -0.41 -13.32
N ILE A 134 -8.73 -0.50 -13.02
CA ILE A 134 -8.25 -0.63 -11.64
C ILE A 134 -8.27 0.74 -10.96
N PRO A 135 -8.88 0.91 -9.78
CA PRO A 135 -8.85 2.18 -9.07
C PRO A 135 -7.42 2.51 -8.60
N PRO A 136 -6.98 3.78 -8.69
CA PRO A 136 -5.68 4.20 -8.16
C PRO A 136 -5.61 4.16 -6.63
N ASP A 137 -6.77 4.25 -5.96
CA ASP A 137 -6.85 4.18 -4.51
C ASP A 137 -6.71 2.73 -4.02
N LEU A 138 -5.73 2.49 -3.15
CA LEU A 138 -5.41 1.16 -2.64
C LEU A 138 -6.60 0.56 -1.87
N LYS A 139 -7.36 1.37 -1.14
CA LYS A 139 -8.54 0.88 -0.41
C LYS A 139 -9.61 0.40 -1.38
N GLN A 140 -9.93 1.17 -2.42
CA GLN A 140 -10.88 0.76 -3.46
C GLN A 140 -10.40 -0.48 -4.22
N LEU A 141 -9.09 -0.62 -4.46
CA LEU A 141 -8.53 -1.84 -5.04
C LEU A 141 -8.79 -3.05 -4.13
N PHE A 142 -8.55 -2.92 -2.82
CA PHE A 142 -8.87 -3.99 -1.86
C PHE A 142 -10.36 -4.29 -1.81
N ASP A 143 -11.22 -3.27 -1.78
CA ASP A 143 -12.68 -3.44 -1.80
C ASP A 143 -13.09 -4.25 -3.05
N ASN A 144 -12.57 -3.90 -4.23
CA ASN A 144 -12.81 -4.66 -5.48
C ASN A 144 -12.31 -6.11 -5.42
N ILE A 145 -11.13 -6.35 -4.86
CA ILE A 145 -10.58 -7.71 -4.70
C ILE A 145 -11.48 -8.52 -3.77
N ILE A 146 -11.84 -7.98 -2.61
CA ILE A 146 -12.70 -8.64 -1.63
C ILE A 146 -14.08 -8.93 -2.22
N ASP A 147 -14.69 -7.96 -2.92
CA ASP A 147 -15.98 -8.14 -3.58
C ASP A 147 -15.92 -9.22 -4.66
N SER A 148 -14.82 -9.28 -5.43
CA SER A 148 -14.64 -10.33 -6.44
C SER A 148 -14.54 -11.73 -5.83
N LEU A 149 -13.89 -11.86 -4.67
CA LEU A 149 -13.81 -13.13 -3.93
C LEU A 149 -15.18 -13.53 -3.39
N ALA A 150 -15.90 -12.60 -2.75
CA ALA A 150 -17.25 -12.85 -2.23
C ALA A 150 -18.24 -13.27 -3.33
N ASN A 151 -18.08 -12.76 -4.55
CA ASN A 151 -18.91 -13.14 -5.69
C ASN A 151 -18.49 -14.49 -6.31
N ASN A 152 -17.21 -14.86 -6.24
CA ASN A 152 -16.72 -16.18 -6.65
C ASN A 152 -17.04 -17.29 -5.63
N GLU A 153 -17.27 -16.93 -4.37
CA GLU A 153 -17.72 -17.84 -3.30
C GLU A 153 -19.22 -18.17 -3.35
N LYS A 154 -20.01 -17.64 -4.30
CA LYS A 154 -21.42 -18.05 -4.46
C LYS A 154 -21.61 -19.52 -4.92
N GLY A 155 -20.52 -20.29 -5.04
CA GLY A 155 -20.53 -21.76 -5.17
C GLY A 155 -20.20 -22.53 -3.88
N VAL A 156 -19.89 -21.87 -2.76
CA VAL A 156 -19.65 -22.50 -1.46
C VAL A 156 -20.56 -21.86 -0.44
N SER A 157 -21.54 -22.61 0.05
CA SER A 157 -22.46 -22.21 1.10
C SER A 157 -21.68 -21.78 2.34
N VAL A 158 -21.51 -20.48 2.55
CA VAL A 158 -21.13 -19.94 3.85
C VAL A 158 -22.30 -20.19 4.79
N VAL A 159 -22.17 -21.22 5.63
CA VAL A 159 -23.06 -21.44 6.76
C VAL A 159 -22.93 -20.19 7.63
N PRO A 160 -24.04 -19.48 7.96
CA PRO A 160 -23.94 -18.32 8.82
C PRO A 160 -23.34 -18.78 10.15
N ALA A 161 -22.30 -18.10 10.61
CA ALA A 161 -21.82 -18.25 11.97
C ALA A 161 -23.02 -18.00 12.90
N THR A 162 -23.58 -19.08 13.44
CA THR A 162 -24.62 -19.02 14.45
C THR A 162 -24.07 -18.15 15.56
N THR A 163 -24.74 -17.03 15.81
CA THR A 163 -24.58 -16.19 16.99
C THR A 163 -24.30 -17.06 18.22
N CYS A 164 -23.05 -17.06 18.70
CA CYS A 164 -22.79 -17.46 20.08
C CYS A 164 -23.50 -16.41 20.94
N ASN A 165 -24.70 -16.74 21.41
CA ASN A 165 -25.35 -16.05 22.51
C ASN A 165 -24.43 -16.19 23.73
N ALA A 166 -23.54 -15.22 23.92
CA ALA A 166 -22.93 -14.98 25.22
C ALA A 166 -24.02 -14.44 26.13
N GLN A 167 -24.78 -15.34 26.76
CA GLN A 167 -25.50 -14.96 27.98
C GLN A 167 -24.43 -14.70 29.06
N PRO A 168 -24.46 -13.54 29.74
CA PRO A 168 -23.56 -13.28 30.85
C PRO A 168 -23.83 -14.28 31.99
N PRO A 169 -22.79 -14.75 32.71
CA PRO A 169 -22.97 -15.69 33.80
C PRO A 169 -23.78 -15.08 34.94
N ILE A 170 -24.77 -15.84 35.41
CA ILE A 170 -25.71 -15.48 36.47
C ILE A 170 -25.13 -15.92 37.83
N SER A 171 -23.91 -15.50 38.19
CA SER A 171 -23.40 -15.42 39.58
C SER A 171 -21.87 -15.22 39.64
N PRO A 172 -21.33 -14.71 40.76
CA PRO A 172 -19.94 -14.24 40.85
C PRO A 172 -18.87 -15.32 41.10
N ASP A 173 -19.21 -16.60 41.29
CA ASP A 173 -18.31 -17.53 42.00
C ASP A 173 -17.61 -18.60 41.14
N SER A 174 -17.43 -18.39 39.83
CA SER A 174 -16.67 -19.35 39.00
C SER A 174 -15.57 -18.69 38.16
N PHE A 175 -14.56 -18.17 38.84
CA PHE A 175 -13.20 -18.06 38.31
C PHE A 175 -12.18 -18.50 39.37
N VAL A 176 -11.56 -19.66 39.16
CA VAL A 176 -10.28 -20.03 39.78
C VAL A 176 -9.34 -20.37 38.63
N CYS A 177 -8.11 -19.83 38.70
CA CYS A 177 -7.07 -19.89 37.67
C CYS A 177 -6.69 -21.32 37.25
#